data_AF-A0A955ZRQ4-F1
#
_entry.id   AF-A0A955ZRQ4-F1
#
_cell.length_a   1.000
_cell.length_b   1.000
_cell.length_c   1.000
_cell.angle_alpha   90.00
_cell.angle_beta   90.00
_cell.angle_gamma   90.00
#
_symmetry.space_group_name_H-M   'P 1'
#
loop_
_entity.id
_entity.type
_entity.pdbx_description
1 polymer ?
#
loop_
_entity_poly.entity_id
_entity_poly.type
_entity_poly.pdbx_seq_one_letter_code
_entity_poly.pdbx_strand_id
1 'polypeptide(L)'
;MKQIAALVVTAALMTGLSGCSYMFYPRADDYAAKAKGTTSVETVLNLTAMMEASAEAAKGGTGKDQSLDDLHNQFHAFDNTLCCVEEAKRETSTYALAVTHNKELWVIFKRIWKFKDTQPQRDEHLALFQTEVQELRATLEALR
;
A
#
# COMPACT_ATOMS: atom_id res chain seq x y z
N MET A 1 12.57 7.87 -39.32
CA MET A 1 12.55 8.70 -38.09
C MET A 1 11.14 9.04 -37.61
N LYS A 2 10.25 9.63 -38.43
CA LYS A 2 8.87 9.99 -38.00
C LYS A 2 8.02 8.80 -37.48
N GLN A 3 8.13 7.62 -38.10
CA GLN A 3 7.41 6.42 -37.65
C GLN A 3 7.95 5.82 -36.34
N ILE A 4 9.25 5.94 -36.10
CA ILE A 4 9.88 5.48 -34.85
C ILE A 4 9.50 6.41 -33.70
N ALA A 5 9.50 7.73 -33.94
CA ALA A 5 9.03 8.71 -32.97
C ALA A 5 7.54 8.51 -32.63
N ALA A 6 6.70 8.20 -33.62
CA ALA A 6 5.29 7.88 -33.39
C ALA A 6 5.11 6.62 -32.53
N LEU A 7 5.87 5.55 -32.78
CA LEU A 7 5.85 4.34 -31.96
C LEU A 7 6.28 4.58 -30.52
N VAL A 8 7.32 5.39 -30.30
CA VAL A 8 7.81 5.75 -28.96
C VAL A 8 6.79 6.60 -28.20
N VAL A 9 6.14 7.57 -28.87
CA VAL A 9 5.10 8.40 -28.26
C VAL A 9 3.85 7.59 -27.91
N THR A 10 3.43 6.68 -28.80
CA THR A 10 2.29 5.79 -28.53
C THR A 10 2.59 4.81 -27.39
N ALA A 11 3.80 4.26 -27.34
CA ALA A 11 4.22 3.41 -26.23
C ALA A 11 4.25 4.19 -24.90
N ALA A 12 4.78 5.41 -24.89
CA ALA A 12 4.82 6.28 -23.72
C ALA A 12 3.41 6.69 -23.24
N LEU A 13 2.47 6.94 -24.16
CA LEU A 13 1.07 7.20 -23.81
C LEU A 13 0.37 5.97 -23.23
N MET A 14 0.64 4.78 -23.77
CA MET A 14 0.05 3.54 -23.25
C MET A 14 0.60 3.18 -21.87
N THR A 15 1.88 3.46 -21.59
CA THR A 15 2.44 3.35 -20.23
C THR A 15 1.94 4.42 -19.27
N GLY A 16 1.47 5.57 -19.78
CA GLY A 16 0.90 6.65 -18.97
C GLY A 16 -0.58 6.44 -18.63
N LEU A 17 -1.30 5.64 -19.43
CA LEU A 17 -2.71 5.27 -19.23
C LEU A 17 -2.90 4.00 -18.39
N SER A 18 -1.90 3.13 -18.31
CA SER A 18 -1.78 2.14 -17.23
C SER A 18 -1.34 2.86 -15.96
N GLY A 19 -2.27 3.60 -15.37
CA GLY A 19 -2.07 4.24 -14.08
C GLY A 19 -1.52 3.24 -13.05
N CYS A 20 -0.70 3.79 -12.16
CA CYS A 20 -0.01 3.14 -11.05
C CYS A 20 1.37 2.55 -11.44
N SER A 21 2.41 3.11 -10.82
CA SER A 21 3.83 2.89 -11.11
C SER A 21 4.32 1.49 -10.67
N TYR A 22 3.78 0.44 -11.28
CA TYR A 22 4.09 -0.98 -10.98
C TYR A 22 5.57 -1.34 -11.10
N MET A 23 6.36 -0.52 -11.81
CA MET A 23 7.82 -0.66 -11.85
C MET A 23 8.46 -0.65 -10.44
N PHE A 24 7.88 0.07 -9.48
CA PHE A 24 8.43 0.18 -8.13
C PHE A 24 7.86 -0.85 -7.14
N TYR A 25 6.72 -1.47 -7.44
CA TYR A 25 6.04 -2.46 -6.60
C TYR A 25 5.49 -3.61 -7.45
N PRO A 26 6.37 -4.43 -8.06
CA PRO A 26 5.97 -5.40 -9.08
C PRO A 26 5.07 -6.53 -8.55
N ARG A 27 5.01 -6.74 -7.23
CA ARG A 27 4.22 -7.81 -6.59
C ARG A 27 2.93 -7.30 -5.93
N ALA A 28 2.59 -6.01 -6.08
CA ALA A 28 1.37 -5.48 -5.47
C ALA A 28 0.11 -6.23 -5.94
N ASP A 29 0.02 -6.56 -7.23
CA ASP A 29 -1.12 -7.31 -7.77
C ASP A 29 -1.19 -8.75 -7.20
N ASP A 30 -0.04 -9.39 -6.97
CA ASP A 30 0.02 -10.71 -6.33
C ASP A 30 -0.55 -10.66 -4.90
N TYR A 31 -0.20 -9.62 -4.14
CA TYR A 31 -0.74 -9.43 -2.79
C TYR A 31 -2.22 -9.06 -2.80
N ALA A 32 -2.68 -8.21 -3.74
CA ALA A 32 -4.09 -7.91 -3.92
C ALA A 32 -4.90 -9.17 -4.25
N ALA A 33 -4.38 -10.01 -5.16
CA ALA A 33 -4.99 -11.29 -5.50
C ALA A 33 -5.03 -12.25 -4.31
N LYS A 34 -3.94 -12.32 -3.53
CA LYS A 34 -3.85 -13.16 -2.33
C LYS A 34 -4.80 -12.70 -1.21
N ALA A 35 -5.01 -11.39 -1.08
CA ALA A 35 -5.86 -10.80 -0.07
C ALA A 35 -7.34 -10.73 -0.48
N LYS A 36 -7.69 -11.09 -1.71
CA LYS A 36 -9.03 -10.95 -2.27
C LYS A 36 -10.09 -11.60 -1.38
N GLY A 37 -10.96 -10.76 -0.85
CA GLY A 37 -12.16 -11.16 -0.11
C GLY A 37 -13.40 -11.22 -0.99
N THR A 38 -14.55 -11.45 -0.36
CA THR A 38 -15.88 -11.40 -1.00
C THR A 38 -16.30 -9.97 -1.36
N THR A 39 -15.75 -8.96 -0.66
CA THR A 39 -15.98 -7.53 -0.90
C THR A 39 -14.66 -6.77 -1.01
N SER A 40 -14.69 -5.54 -1.53
CA SER A 40 -13.50 -4.66 -1.51
C SER A 40 -13.07 -4.32 -0.09
N VAL A 41 -14.01 -4.11 0.84
CA VAL A 41 -13.70 -3.85 2.26
C VAL A 41 -12.99 -5.04 2.90
N GLU A 42 -13.45 -6.26 2.64
CA GLU A 42 -12.77 -7.47 3.13
C GLU A 42 -11.37 -7.61 2.52
N THR A 43 -11.19 -7.25 1.25
CA THR A 43 -9.88 -7.28 0.59
C THR A 43 -8.89 -6.33 1.26
N VAL A 44 -9.30 -5.08 1.54
CA VAL A 44 -8.43 -4.14 2.24
C VAL A 44 -8.18 -4.53 3.70
N LEU A 45 -9.15 -5.12 4.39
CA LEU A 45 -8.96 -5.70 5.72
C LEU A 45 -7.90 -6.81 5.71
N ASN A 46 -7.96 -7.74 4.75
CA ASN A 46 -6.95 -8.78 4.60
C ASN A 46 -5.55 -8.21 4.31
N LEU A 47 -5.46 -7.16 3.49
CA LEU A 47 -4.21 -6.45 3.25
C LEU A 47 -3.66 -5.81 4.53
N THR A 48 -4.49 -5.23 5.40
CA THR A 48 -4.02 -4.71 6.70
C THR A 48 -3.37 -5.80 7.56
N ALA A 49 -3.93 -7.01 7.58
CA ALA A 49 -3.35 -8.13 8.33
C ALA A 49 -2.00 -8.57 7.77
N MET A 50 -1.86 -8.61 6.44
CA MET A 50 -0.57 -8.89 5.80
C MET A 50 0.47 -7.82 6.15
N MET A 51 0.09 -6.53 6.05
CA MET A 51 0.98 -5.40 6.35
C MET A 51 1.51 -5.45 7.78
N GLU A 52 0.66 -5.73 8.77
CA GLU A 52 1.11 -5.85 10.17
C GLU A 52 2.10 -6.99 10.37
N ALA A 53 1.84 -8.15 9.75
CA ALA A 53 2.73 -9.31 9.84
C ALA A 53 4.10 -9.01 9.20
N SER A 54 4.10 -8.36 8.03
CA SER A 54 5.34 -7.95 7.36
C SER A 54 6.07 -6.83 8.11
N ALA A 55 5.36 -5.88 8.71
CA ALA A 55 5.97 -4.85 9.55
C ALA A 55 6.61 -5.44 10.81
N GLU A 56 6.00 -6.45 11.44
CA GLU A 56 6.59 -7.18 12.57
C GLU A 56 7.86 -7.93 12.13
N ALA A 57 7.75 -8.69 11.05
CA ALA A 57 8.87 -9.48 10.50
C ALA A 57 10.02 -8.61 9.97
N ALA A 58 9.79 -7.32 9.74
CA ALA A 58 10.82 -6.39 9.33
C ALA A 58 11.66 -5.90 10.51
N LYS A 59 11.20 -5.97 11.77
CA LYS A 59 11.96 -5.46 12.93
C LYS A 59 13.35 -6.09 13.04
N GLY A 60 14.34 -5.29 13.44
CA GLY A 60 15.73 -5.72 13.62
C GLY A 60 16.52 -6.01 12.33
N GLY A 61 15.87 -6.02 11.16
CA GLY A 61 16.58 -6.17 9.87
C GLY A 61 17.28 -4.89 9.40
N THR A 62 17.59 -4.82 8.10
CA THR A 62 18.23 -3.67 7.45
C THR A 62 17.95 -3.63 5.95
N GLY A 63 18.07 -2.46 5.33
CA GLY A 63 17.92 -2.27 3.90
C GLY A 63 16.53 -2.64 3.40
N LYS A 64 16.48 -3.22 2.20
CA LYS A 64 15.26 -3.75 1.58
C LYS A 64 15.23 -5.27 1.74
N ASP A 65 15.29 -5.74 2.98
CA ASP A 65 15.07 -7.15 3.25
C ASP A 65 13.68 -7.61 2.76
N GLN A 66 13.49 -8.92 2.70
CA GLN A 66 12.29 -9.50 2.11
C GLN A 66 11.01 -9.03 2.83
N SER A 67 11.04 -8.90 4.15
CA SER A 67 9.89 -8.45 4.93
C SER A 67 9.54 -6.98 4.69
N LEU A 68 10.53 -6.09 4.52
CA LEU A 68 10.26 -4.70 4.14
C LEU A 68 9.81 -4.57 2.68
N ASP A 69 10.36 -5.37 1.77
CA ASP A 69 9.90 -5.40 0.37
C ASP A 69 8.46 -5.95 0.25
N ASP A 70 8.13 -6.98 1.03
CA ASP A 70 6.76 -7.48 1.16
C ASP A 70 5.82 -6.39 1.66
N LEU A 71 6.19 -5.68 2.74
CA LEU A 71 5.41 -4.56 3.27
C LEU A 71 5.19 -3.46 2.22
N HIS A 72 6.22 -3.12 1.44
CA HIS A 72 6.13 -2.11 0.38
C HIS A 72 5.09 -2.50 -0.69
N ASN A 73 5.15 -3.74 -1.19
CA ASN A 73 4.22 -4.21 -2.21
C ASN A 73 2.79 -4.33 -1.64
N GLN A 74 2.64 -4.81 -0.40
CA GLN A 74 1.33 -4.91 0.27
C GLN A 74 0.71 -3.53 0.52
N PHE A 75 1.49 -2.53 0.91
CA PHE A 75 0.98 -1.19 1.14
C PHE A 75 0.52 -0.52 -0.16
N HIS A 76 1.24 -0.72 -1.27
CA HIS A 76 0.77 -0.29 -2.58
C HIS A 76 -0.47 -1.04 -3.05
N ALA A 77 -0.55 -2.34 -2.81
CA ALA A 77 -1.77 -3.12 -3.06
C ALA A 77 -2.96 -2.57 -2.27
N PHE A 78 -2.74 -2.22 -1.00
CA PHE A 78 -3.74 -1.61 -0.13
C PHE A 78 -4.21 -0.26 -0.68
N ASP A 79 -3.30 0.65 -0.98
CA ASP A 79 -3.59 2.00 -1.47
C ASP A 79 -4.40 1.96 -2.79
N ASN A 80 -3.99 1.10 -3.73
CA ASN A 80 -4.70 0.87 -4.98
C ASN A 80 -6.08 0.26 -4.78
N THR A 81 -6.25 -0.64 -3.79
CA THR A 81 -7.53 -1.31 -3.54
C THR A 81 -8.50 -0.42 -2.77
N LEU A 82 -8.01 0.43 -1.85
CA LEU A 82 -8.83 1.32 -1.04
C LEU A 82 -9.65 2.28 -1.91
N CYS A 83 -9.06 2.82 -2.98
CA CYS A 83 -9.78 3.71 -3.89
C CYS A 83 -10.92 3.00 -4.65
N CYS A 84 -10.87 1.66 -4.74
CA CYS A 84 -11.85 0.83 -5.44
C CYS A 84 -13.01 0.33 -4.56
N VAL A 85 -13.09 0.76 -3.29
CA VAL A 85 -14.25 0.46 -2.42
C VAL A 85 -15.55 0.97 -3.05
N GLU A 86 -16.65 0.25 -2.80
CA GLU A 86 -17.96 0.52 -3.39
C GLU A 86 -18.40 1.98 -3.16
N GLU A 87 -18.97 2.61 -4.19
CA GLU A 87 -19.29 4.05 -4.19
C GLU A 87 -20.14 4.48 -2.99
N ALA A 88 -21.17 3.71 -2.65
CA ALA A 88 -22.05 4.00 -1.50
C ALA A 88 -21.28 4.07 -0.17
N LYS A 89 -20.19 3.31 -0.01
CA LYS A 89 -19.33 3.36 1.17
C LYS A 89 -18.38 4.55 1.12
N ARG A 90 -17.91 4.93 -0.06
CA ARG A 90 -16.98 6.07 -0.24
C ARG A 90 -17.59 7.43 0.12
N GLU A 91 -18.91 7.56 0.04
CA GLU A 91 -19.65 8.77 0.44
C GLU A 91 -19.84 8.91 1.96
N THR A 92 -19.35 7.95 2.76
CA THR A 92 -19.47 7.98 4.23
C THR A 92 -18.30 8.70 4.89
N SER A 93 -18.54 9.28 6.07
CA SER A 93 -17.48 9.82 6.93
C SER A 93 -16.49 8.75 7.40
N THR A 94 -16.95 7.51 7.57
CA THR A 94 -16.08 6.38 7.94
C THR A 94 -15.05 6.09 6.86
N TYR A 95 -15.43 6.13 5.57
CA TYR A 95 -14.45 6.02 4.49
C TYR A 95 -13.50 7.23 4.43
N ALA A 96 -14.00 8.45 4.65
CA ALA A 96 -13.14 9.63 4.73
C ALA A 96 -12.09 9.52 5.85
N LEU A 97 -12.44 8.90 6.98
CA LEU A 97 -11.51 8.59 8.06
C LEU A 97 -10.49 7.52 7.64
N ALA A 98 -10.91 6.45 6.96
CA ALA A 98 -9.98 5.43 6.42
C ALA A 98 -8.96 6.03 5.44
N VAL A 99 -9.39 6.97 4.58
CA VAL A 99 -8.50 7.72 3.68
C VAL A 99 -7.53 8.62 4.46
N THR A 100 -7.96 9.16 5.60
CA THR A 100 -7.09 9.96 6.48
C THR A 100 -5.99 9.08 7.08
N HIS A 101 -6.34 7.93 7.65
CA HIS A 101 -5.37 6.95 8.14
C HIS A 101 -4.38 6.52 7.04
N ASN A 102 -4.87 6.27 5.82
CA ASN A 102 -3.98 5.93 4.70
C ASN A 102 -2.96 7.04 4.38
N LYS A 103 -3.34 8.32 4.50
CA LYS A 103 -2.40 9.44 4.33
C LYS A 103 -1.35 9.47 5.43
N GLU A 104 -1.72 9.16 6.67
CA GLU A 104 -0.79 9.06 7.80
C GLU A 104 0.17 7.88 7.62
N LEU A 105 -0.33 6.72 7.20
CA LEU A 105 0.51 5.57 6.80
C LEU A 105 1.53 5.94 5.73
N TRP A 106 1.15 6.72 4.71
CA TRP A 106 2.08 7.18 3.68
C TRP A 106 3.22 8.03 4.24
N VAL A 107 2.95 8.86 5.24
CA VAL A 107 3.98 9.65 5.91
C VAL A 107 4.93 8.75 6.68
N ILE A 108 4.40 7.79 7.44
CA ILE A 108 5.19 6.85 8.24
C ILE A 108 6.00 5.91 7.33
N PHE A 109 5.39 5.36 6.29
CA PHE A 109 6.02 4.47 5.32
C PHE A 109 7.26 5.11 4.65
N LYS A 110 7.14 6.39 4.26
CA LYS A 110 8.29 7.16 3.73
C LYS A 110 9.42 7.31 4.74
N ARG A 111 9.10 7.40 6.05
CA ARG A 111 10.10 7.43 7.12
C ARG A 111 10.77 6.07 7.30
N ILE A 112 10.02 4.97 7.26
CA ILE A 112 10.59 3.62 7.24
C ILE A 112 11.58 3.49 6.08
N TRP A 113 11.19 3.89 4.87
CA TRP A 113 12.07 3.78 3.70
C TRP A 113 13.32 4.66 3.78
N LYS A 114 13.18 5.86 4.36
CA LYS A 114 14.30 6.77 4.64
C LYS A 114 15.31 6.15 5.62
N PHE A 115 14.82 5.52 6.69
CA PHE A 115 15.63 5.01 7.80
C PHE A 115 15.84 3.50 7.77
N LYS A 116 15.53 2.81 6.67
CA LYS A 116 15.62 1.34 6.54
C LYS A 116 17.01 0.75 6.87
N ASP A 117 18.07 1.55 6.86
CA ASP A 117 19.44 1.14 7.17
C ASP A 117 19.90 1.63 8.55
N THR A 118 19.02 2.24 9.36
CA THR A 118 19.36 2.93 10.61
C THR A 118 18.47 2.46 11.75
N GLN A 119 19.09 1.76 12.70
CA GLN A 119 18.47 1.42 13.97
C GLN A 119 18.82 2.47 15.05
N PRO A 120 17.91 2.81 15.98
CA PRO A 120 16.57 2.22 16.19
C PRO A 120 15.44 2.83 15.33
N GLN A 121 15.71 3.84 14.51
CA GLN A 121 14.66 4.61 13.83
C GLN A 121 13.80 3.77 12.90
N ARG A 122 14.36 2.75 12.24
CA ARG A 122 13.59 1.80 11.43
C ARG A 122 12.52 1.12 12.27
N ASP A 123 12.92 0.53 13.40
CA ASP A 123 12.02 -0.23 14.27
C ASP A 123 11.00 0.69 14.95
N GLU A 124 11.39 1.91 15.32
CA GLU A 124 10.46 2.94 15.83
C GLU A 124 9.38 3.29 14.81
N HIS A 125 9.76 3.48 13.54
CA HIS A 125 8.79 3.79 12.48
C HIS A 125 7.95 2.58 12.07
N LEU A 126 8.50 1.36 12.13
CA LEU A 126 7.71 0.14 11.93
C LEU A 126 6.67 -0.03 13.03
N ALA A 127 7.00 0.26 14.29
CA ALA A 127 6.05 0.23 15.39
C ALA A 127 4.93 1.27 15.21
N LEU A 128 5.27 2.51 14.83
CA LEU A 128 4.27 3.53 14.50
C LEU A 128 3.36 3.11 13.34
N PHE A 129 3.92 2.48 12.31
CA PHE A 129 3.15 1.99 11.17
C PHE A 129 2.16 0.90 11.62
N GLN A 130 2.59 -0.04 12.48
CA GLN A 130 1.70 -1.07 13.02
C GLN A 130 0.53 -0.45 13.80
N THR A 131 0.79 0.51 14.69
CA THR A 131 -0.28 1.21 15.42
C THR A 131 -1.27 1.87 14.47
N GLU A 132 -0.78 2.56 13.44
CA GLU A 132 -1.66 3.24 12.48
C GLU A 132 -2.47 2.24 11.62
N VAL A 133 -1.91 1.07 11.28
CA VAL A 133 -2.66 0.00 10.60
C VAL A 133 -3.77 -0.56 11.49
N GLN A 134 -3.57 -0.65 12.81
CA GLN A 134 -4.59 -1.11 13.75
C GLN A 134 -5.77 -0.13 13.81
N GLU A 135 -5.51 1.17 13.89
CA GLU A 135 -6.54 2.23 13.87
C GLU A 135 -7.31 2.25 12.54
N LEU A 136 -6.58 2.14 11.42
CA LEU A 136 -7.17 1.97 10.10
C LEU A 136 -8.07 0.72 10.04
N ARG A 137 -7.63 -0.42 10.57
CA ARG A 137 -8.42 -1.66 10.57
C ARG A 137 -9.71 -1.48 11.34
N ALA A 138 -9.66 -0.87 12.53
CA ALA A 138 -10.86 -0.59 13.31
C ALA A 138 -11.86 0.27 12.50
N THR A 139 -11.35 1.27 11.78
CA THR A 139 -12.17 2.09 10.87
C THR A 139 -12.75 1.28 9.71
N LEU A 140 -11.97 0.38 9.11
CA LEU A 140 -12.43 -0.48 8.01
C LEU A 140 -13.46 -1.52 8.46
N GLU A 141 -13.34 -2.07 9.66
CA GLU A 141 -14.37 -2.95 10.25
C GLU A 141 -15.67 -2.18 10.51
N ALA A 142 -15.61 -0.91 10.93
CA ALA A 142 -16.78 -0.05 11.05
C ALA A 142 -17.40 0.33 9.68
N LEU A 143 -16.63 0.23 8.60
CA LEU A 143 -17.08 0.45 7.22
C LEU A 143 -17.68 -0.82 6.58
N ARG A 144 -17.47 -2.00 7.19
CA ARG A 144 -17.88 -3.30 6.66
C ARG A 144 -19.38 -3.44 6.54
#